data_AF-A0A946KXX7-F1
#
_entry.id   AF-A0A946KXX7-F1
#
_cell.length_a   1.000
_cell.length_b   1.000
_cell.length_c   1.000
_cell.angle_alpha   90.00
_cell.angle_beta   90.00
_cell.angle_gamma   90.00
#
_symmetry.space_group_name_H-M   'P 1'
#
loop_
_entity.id
_entity.type
_entity.pdbx_description
1 polymer ?
#
loop_
_entity_poly.entity_id
_entity_poly.type
_entity_poly.pdbx_seq_one_letter_code
_entity_poly.pdbx_strand_id
1 'polypeptide(L)'
;MFFRLSKDATQGNTPLFGSFKIALLYASAATFLGPASMAMHGTHTRFGAWLDNVSMISYILILWIYNLKKLTKFSSRTFFITYLTLLAYYASSYWYLDSGLGIGVDLFELSIGLWIATEVLVKMPNIYGRLLSGLTVLLTQQLFGSSVIDSLQNLQENWEMLLYFIPALIPNLEGGTKRKYTPWFFIGVASFFGALIIWETGVPDHPWCEPDSWLQAHMVWHLLCAAATLSFFNFFRTEKSIKV
;
A
#
# COMPACT_ATOMS: atom_id res chain seq x y z
N MET A 1 4.55 17.06 -2.20
CA MET A 1 5.64 16.25 -1.60
C MET A 1 7.03 16.74 -2.00
N PHE A 2 7.34 16.88 -3.30
CA PHE A 2 8.66 17.30 -3.80
C PHE A 2 9.22 18.57 -3.15
N PHE A 3 8.41 19.63 -3.02
CA PHE A 3 8.82 20.85 -2.32
C PHE A 3 9.39 20.57 -0.93
N ARG A 4 8.73 19.69 -0.16
CA ARG A 4 9.17 19.35 1.20
C ARG A 4 10.45 18.53 1.18
N LEU A 5 10.58 17.58 0.26
CA LEU A 5 11.80 16.77 0.11
C LEU A 5 13.01 17.63 -0.31
N SER A 6 12.81 18.60 -1.20
CA SER A 6 13.83 19.56 -1.60
C SER A 6 14.28 20.45 -0.43
N LYS A 7 13.34 20.93 0.38
CA LYS A 7 13.66 21.66 1.62
C LYS A 7 14.45 20.79 2.60
N ASP A 8 14.02 19.54 2.79
CA ASP A 8 14.71 18.62 3.70
C ASP A 8 16.16 18.34 3.21
N ALA A 9 16.40 18.24 1.89
CA ALA A 9 17.74 18.09 1.31
C ALA A 9 18.63 19.33 1.48
N THR A 10 18.11 20.52 1.23
CA THR A 10 18.87 21.78 1.31
C THR A 10 19.18 22.21 2.74
N GLN A 11 18.37 21.77 3.71
CA GLN A 11 18.57 22.07 5.13
C GLN A 11 19.35 21.00 5.90
N GLY A 12 19.82 19.94 5.23
CA GLY A 12 20.55 18.85 5.87
C GLY A 12 19.69 17.98 6.81
N ASN A 13 18.36 17.99 6.62
CA ASN A 13 17.45 17.14 7.39
C ASN A 13 17.60 15.68 6.96
N THR A 14 17.29 14.75 7.86
CA THR A 14 17.24 13.32 7.54
C THR A 14 16.22 13.08 6.41
N PRO A 15 16.61 12.38 5.33
CA PRO A 15 15.69 12.06 4.25
C PRO A 15 14.55 11.15 4.74
N LEU A 16 13.36 11.37 4.17
CA LEU A 16 12.30 10.36 4.18
C LEU A 16 12.88 9.02 3.72
N PHE A 17 12.46 7.94 4.37
CA PHE A 17 12.98 6.60 4.10
C PHE A 17 14.50 6.40 4.29
N GLY A 18 15.18 7.32 4.99
CA GLY A 18 16.64 7.29 5.16
C GLY A 18 17.42 7.39 3.84
N SER A 19 16.75 7.74 2.74
CA SER A 19 17.34 7.78 1.39
C SER A 19 16.55 8.71 0.48
N PHE A 20 17.18 9.79 0.00
CA PHE A 20 16.55 10.70 -0.96
C PHE A 20 16.09 9.99 -2.24
N LYS A 21 16.78 8.91 -2.65
CA LYS A 21 16.37 8.11 -3.82
C LYS A 21 15.03 7.42 -3.60
N ILE A 22 14.82 6.81 -2.43
CA ILE A 22 13.55 6.16 -2.07
C ILE A 22 12.47 7.22 -1.83
N ALA A 23 12.82 8.35 -1.20
CA ALA A 23 11.91 9.47 -1.01
C ALA A 23 11.38 10.05 -2.33
N LEU A 24 12.27 10.22 -3.33
CA LEU A 24 11.88 10.68 -4.67
C LEU A 24 11.02 9.63 -5.38
N LEU A 25 11.38 8.34 -5.31
CA LEU A 25 10.54 7.27 -5.85
C LEU A 25 9.13 7.30 -5.26
N TYR A 26 9.00 7.46 -3.93
CA TYR A 26 7.72 7.59 -3.25
C TYR A 26 6.92 8.80 -3.72
N ALA A 27 7.54 9.98 -3.76
CA ALA A 27 6.86 11.20 -4.20
C ALA A 27 6.41 11.11 -5.67
N SER A 28 7.23 10.50 -6.53
CA SER A 28 6.89 10.23 -7.93
C SER A 28 5.73 9.26 -8.06
N ALA A 29 5.77 8.11 -7.38
CA ALA A 29 4.70 7.12 -7.41
C ALA A 29 3.38 7.68 -6.85
N ALA A 30 3.44 8.41 -5.73
CA ALA A 30 2.28 9.08 -5.16
C ALA A 30 1.68 10.14 -6.10
N THR A 31 2.52 10.87 -6.84
CA THR A 31 2.05 11.86 -7.82
C THR A 31 1.48 11.17 -9.07
N PHE A 32 2.05 10.04 -9.47
CA PHE A 32 1.65 9.28 -10.64
C PHE A 32 0.23 8.69 -10.54
N LEU A 33 -0.25 8.39 -9.32
CA LEU A 33 -1.63 7.95 -9.06
C LEU A 33 -2.68 8.85 -9.74
N GLY A 34 -2.52 10.18 -9.65
CA GLY A 34 -3.49 11.14 -10.16
C GLY A 34 -3.63 11.10 -11.69
N PRO A 35 -2.57 11.37 -12.47
CA PRO A 35 -2.60 11.30 -13.92
C PRO A 35 -2.97 9.92 -14.48
N ALA A 36 -2.55 8.84 -13.82
CA ALA A 36 -2.89 7.49 -14.23
C ALA A 36 -4.39 7.21 -14.08
N SER A 37 -4.96 7.57 -12.93
CA SER A 37 -6.41 7.46 -12.69
C SER A 37 -7.21 8.36 -13.64
N MET A 38 -6.74 9.58 -13.90
CA MET A 38 -7.34 10.48 -14.89
C MET A 38 -7.33 9.87 -16.30
N ALA A 39 -6.25 9.18 -16.69
CA ALA A 39 -6.19 8.50 -17.98
C ALA A 39 -7.21 7.35 -18.08
N MET A 40 -7.42 6.59 -16.99
CA MET A 40 -8.46 5.57 -16.95
C MET A 40 -9.85 6.18 -17.08
N HIS A 41 -10.20 7.13 -16.21
CA HIS A 41 -11.52 7.77 -16.21
C HIS A 41 -11.79 8.63 -17.45
N GLY A 42 -10.76 9.22 -18.05
CA GLY A 42 -10.91 10.06 -19.23
C GLY A 42 -11.05 9.26 -20.54
N THR A 43 -10.58 8.02 -20.57
CA THR A 43 -10.53 7.22 -21.81
C THR A 43 -11.37 5.96 -21.77
N HIS A 44 -11.56 5.36 -20.58
CA HIS A 44 -12.18 4.03 -20.41
C HIS A 44 -11.55 2.94 -21.29
N THR A 45 -10.26 3.10 -21.64
CA THR A 45 -9.54 2.13 -22.46
C THR A 45 -8.83 1.09 -21.60
N ARG A 46 -8.51 -0.07 -22.21
CA ARG A 46 -7.62 -1.08 -21.60
C ARG A 46 -6.29 -0.48 -21.15
N PHE A 47 -5.72 0.43 -21.95
CA PHE A 47 -4.47 1.11 -21.60
C PHE A 47 -4.66 2.01 -20.37
N GLY A 48 -5.76 2.77 -20.31
CA GLY A 48 -6.09 3.59 -19.15
C GLY A 48 -6.22 2.75 -17.88
N ALA A 49 -7.00 1.67 -17.92
CA ALA A 49 -7.16 0.74 -16.80
C ALA A 49 -5.82 0.11 -16.35
N TRP A 50 -5.00 -0.31 -17.31
CA TRP A 50 -3.65 -0.81 -17.05
C TRP A 50 -2.77 0.24 -16.35
N LEU A 51 -2.78 1.48 -16.84
CA LEU A 51 -1.96 2.56 -16.29
C LEU A 51 -2.34 2.90 -14.85
N ASP A 52 -3.65 2.98 -14.57
CA ASP A 52 -4.20 3.27 -13.24
C ASP A 52 -3.75 2.21 -12.22
N ASN A 53 -3.96 0.93 -12.53
CA ASN A 53 -3.53 -0.17 -11.66
C ASN A 53 -2.01 -0.24 -11.48
N VAL A 54 -1.24 -0.04 -12.55
CA VAL A 54 0.23 0.00 -12.46
C VAL A 54 0.68 1.14 -11.55
N SER A 55 -0.01 2.28 -11.54
CA SER A 55 0.28 3.39 -10.62
C SER A 55 0.00 3.03 -9.16
N MET A 56 -1.09 2.31 -8.88
CA MET A 56 -1.45 1.83 -7.55
C MET A 56 -0.40 0.86 -7.01
N ILE A 57 -0.01 -0.13 -7.82
CA ILE A 57 1.06 -1.08 -7.49
C ILE A 57 2.40 -0.36 -7.29
N SER A 58 2.75 0.57 -8.19
CA SER A 58 3.96 1.40 -8.09
C SER A 58 4.06 2.12 -6.74
N TYR A 59 2.94 2.55 -6.16
CA TYR A 59 2.89 3.22 -4.86
C TYR A 59 2.98 2.22 -3.68
N ILE A 60 2.08 1.23 -3.62
CA ILE A 60 1.95 0.36 -2.45
C ILE A 60 3.17 -0.54 -2.24
N LEU A 61 3.85 -0.97 -3.32
CA LEU A 61 5.08 -1.76 -3.24
C LEU A 61 6.17 -1.06 -2.42
N ILE A 62 6.26 0.28 -2.50
CA ILE A 62 7.27 1.05 -1.76
C ILE A 62 7.10 0.85 -0.26
N LEU A 63 5.86 0.84 0.24
CA LEU A 63 5.57 0.84 1.66
C LEU A 63 6.01 -0.46 2.34
N TRP A 64 5.58 -1.61 1.82
CA TRP A 64 5.89 -2.89 2.44
C TRP A 64 7.32 -3.37 2.14
N ILE A 65 7.86 -3.14 0.95
CA ILE A 65 9.26 -3.46 0.64
C ILE A 65 10.20 -2.60 1.51
N TYR A 66 9.82 -1.35 1.79
CA TYR A 66 10.59 -0.52 2.72
C TYR A 66 10.48 -1.01 4.17
N ASN A 67 9.32 -1.48 4.63
CA ASN A 67 9.23 -2.08 5.95
C ASN A 67 10.10 -3.36 6.04
N LEU A 68 10.10 -4.21 5.01
CA LEU A 68 11.01 -5.34 4.91
C LEU A 68 12.48 -4.92 4.94
N LYS A 69 12.83 -3.79 4.31
CA LYS A 69 14.17 -3.19 4.41
C LYS A 69 14.59 -2.97 5.85
N LYS A 70 13.67 -2.50 6.68
CA LYS A 70 13.96 -2.19 8.09
C LYS A 70 14.05 -3.44 8.94
N LEU A 71 13.17 -4.41 8.70
CA LEU A 71 13.12 -5.66 9.44
C LEU A 71 14.31 -6.58 9.14
N THR A 72 14.79 -6.59 7.90
CA THR A 72 15.84 -7.51 7.41
C THR A 72 17.19 -6.83 7.14
N LYS A 73 17.25 -5.51 7.26
CA LYS A 73 18.43 -4.67 6.94
C LYS A 73 19.02 -4.88 5.54
N PHE A 74 18.22 -5.33 4.56
CA PHE A 74 18.76 -5.54 3.22
C PHE A 74 19.28 -4.24 2.57
N SER A 75 20.11 -4.37 1.54
CA SER A 75 20.75 -3.22 0.89
C SER A 75 19.74 -2.35 0.13
N SER A 76 20.10 -1.09 -0.19
CA SER A 76 19.25 -0.26 -1.07
C SER A 76 19.20 -0.82 -2.49
N ARG A 77 20.24 -1.53 -2.93
CA ARG A 77 20.23 -2.24 -4.23
C ARG A 77 19.16 -3.33 -4.24
N THR A 78 19.08 -4.14 -3.18
CA THR A 78 18.04 -5.18 -3.03
C THR A 78 16.64 -4.57 -3.08
N PHE A 79 16.42 -3.48 -2.34
CA PHE A 79 15.15 -2.73 -2.39
C PHE A 79 14.75 -2.36 -3.83
N PHE A 80 15.63 -1.73 -4.59
CA PHE A 80 15.30 -1.29 -5.96
C PHE A 80 15.13 -2.44 -6.94
N ILE A 81 15.95 -3.50 -6.83
CA ILE A 81 15.80 -4.69 -7.68
C ILE A 81 14.45 -5.35 -7.40
N THR A 82 14.13 -5.65 -6.13
CA THR A 82 12.85 -6.27 -5.76
C THR A 82 11.66 -5.42 -6.22
N TYR A 83 11.71 -4.10 -5.98
CA TYR A 83 10.68 -3.17 -6.43
C TYR A 83 10.47 -3.20 -7.95
N LEU A 84 11.55 -3.06 -8.73
CA LEU A 84 11.47 -3.04 -10.19
C LEU A 84 11.02 -4.38 -10.76
N THR A 85 11.51 -5.50 -10.22
CA THR A 85 11.10 -6.84 -10.64
C THR A 85 9.61 -7.06 -10.42
N LEU A 86 9.08 -6.74 -9.23
CA LEU A 86 7.66 -6.92 -8.92
C LEU A 86 6.77 -5.99 -9.77
N LEU A 87 7.16 -4.72 -9.93
CA LEU A 87 6.41 -3.77 -10.74
C LEU A 87 6.42 -4.17 -12.22
N ALA A 88 7.56 -4.56 -12.78
CA ALA A 88 7.67 -5.00 -14.16
C ALA A 88 6.90 -6.31 -14.41
N TYR A 89 6.95 -7.24 -13.45
CA TYR A 89 6.17 -8.48 -13.51
C TYR A 89 4.68 -8.18 -13.50
N TYR A 90 4.19 -7.35 -12.57
CA TYR A 90 2.78 -6.96 -12.53
C TYR A 90 2.34 -6.25 -13.82
N ALA A 91 3.10 -5.24 -14.26
CA ALA A 91 2.77 -4.47 -15.46
C ALA A 91 2.72 -5.36 -16.71
N SER A 92 3.66 -6.29 -16.86
CA SER A 92 3.67 -7.24 -17.97
C SER A 92 2.53 -8.24 -17.86
N SER A 93 2.33 -8.82 -16.68
CA SER A 93 1.28 -9.82 -16.45
C SER A 93 -0.10 -9.23 -16.70
N TYR A 94 -0.41 -8.04 -16.17
CA TYR A 94 -1.69 -7.38 -16.45
C TYR A 94 -1.86 -7.03 -17.94
N TRP A 95 -0.77 -6.69 -18.64
CA TRP A 95 -0.86 -6.42 -20.07
C TRP A 95 -1.19 -7.66 -20.90
N TYR A 96 -0.67 -8.84 -20.56
CA TYR A 96 -0.84 -10.05 -21.38
C TYR A 96 -1.93 -11.01 -20.86
N LEU A 97 -2.21 -10.96 -19.56
CA LEU A 97 -3.19 -11.79 -18.85
C LEU A 97 -4.28 -10.88 -18.29
N ASP A 98 -4.36 -10.74 -16.98
CA ASP A 98 -5.32 -9.95 -16.22
C ASP A 98 -4.67 -9.35 -14.96
N SER A 99 -5.43 -8.55 -14.21
CA SER A 99 -4.97 -7.93 -12.95
C SER A 99 -4.68 -8.94 -11.84
N GLY A 100 -5.18 -10.17 -11.95
CA GLY A 100 -4.96 -11.30 -11.05
C GLY A 100 -3.70 -12.11 -11.35
N LEU A 101 -2.78 -11.54 -12.13
CA LEU A 101 -1.48 -12.13 -12.49
C LEU A 101 -1.58 -13.46 -13.27
N GLY A 102 -2.77 -13.85 -13.74
CA GLY A 102 -3.04 -15.17 -14.33
C GLY A 102 -3.03 -16.35 -13.35
N ILE A 103 -2.92 -16.06 -12.05
CA ILE A 103 -2.89 -17.07 -10.97
C ILE A 103 -3.91 -16.77 -9.85
N GLY A 104 -4.81 -15.80 -10.08
CA GLY A 104 -5.84 -15.39 -9.13
C GLY A 104 -5.35 -14.51 -7.97
N VAL A 105 -4.14 -13.95 -8.06
CA VAL A 105 -3.57 -13.12 -6.98
C VAL A 105 -3.82 -11.63 -7.28
N ASP A 106 -4.66 -11.00 -6.46
CA ASP A 106 -4.74 -9.53 -6.42
C ASP A 106 -3.51 -8.98 -5.69
N LEU A 107 -2.54 -8.48 -6.47
CA LEU A 107 -1.31 -7.93 -5.90
C LEU A 107 -1.54 -6.64 -5.11
N PHE A 108 -2.58 -5.88 -5.42
CA PHE A 108 -2.87 -4.63 -4.72
C PHE A 108 -3.37 -4.92 -3.30
N GLU A 109 -4.39 -5.77 -3.18
CA GLU A 109 -4.92 -6.22 -1.87
C GLU A 109 -3.82 -6.93 -1.06
N LEU A 110 -3.09 -7.85 -1.71
CA LEU A 110 -1.96 -8.53 -1.08
C LEU A 110 -0.93 -7.55 -0.52
N SER A 111 -0.59 -6.51 -1.29
CA SER A 111 0.39 -5.51 -0.87
C SER A 111 -0.09 -4.65 0.30
N ILE A 112 -1.40 -4.40 0.42
CA ILE A 112 -1.96 -3.68 1.58
C ILE A 112 -1.85 -4.54 2.84
N GLY A 113 -2.22 -5.81 2.76
CA GLY A 113 -2.06 -6.75 3.88
C GLY A 113 -0.60 -6.92 4.29
N LEU A 114 0.32 -7.07 3.33
CA LEU A 114 1.77 -7.13 3.58
C LEU A 114 2.28 -5.84 4.22
N TRP A 115 1.80 -4.66 3.80
CA TRP A 115 2.19 -3.41 4.41
C TRP A 115 1.74 -3.32 5.86
N ILE A 116 0.48 -3.61 6.17
CA ILE A 116 -0.05 -3.59 7.53
C ILE A 116 0.70 -4.60 8.41
N ALA A 117 0.88 -5.84 7.94
CA ALA A 117 1.60 -6.88 8.65
C ALA A 117 3.03 -6.44 8.98
N THR A 118 3.76 -5.94 7.98
CA THR A 118 5.14 -5.48 8.18
C THR A 118 5.22 -4.22 9.04
N GLU A 119 4.21 -3.35 9.03
CA GLU A 119 4.15 -2.17 9.91
C GLU A 119 4.02 -2.58 11.39
N VAL A 120 3.18 -3.57 11.68
CA VAL A 120 3.05 -4.16 13.03
C VAL A 120 4.40 -4.73 13.48
N LEU A 121 5.09 -5.45 12.59
CA LEU A 121 6.40 -6.02 12.90
C LEU A 121 7.48 -4.95 13.10
N VAL A 122 7.46 -3.86 12.33
CA VAL A 122 8.38 -2.72 12.52
C VAL A 122 8.15 -2.07 13.88
N LYS A 123 6.88 -1.99 14.32
CA LYS A 123 6.53 -1.46 15.64
C LYS A 123 6.92 -2.39 16.78
N MET A 124 6.73 -3.70 16.60
CA MET A 124 6.94 -4.74 17.60
C MET A 124 7.68 -5.93 16.98
N PRO A 125 9.01 -5.88 16.84
CA PRO A 125 9.80 -6.96 16.26
C PRO A 125 10.03 -8.10 17.28
N ASN A 126 8.94 -8.64 17.82
CA ASN A 126 8.95 -9.70 18.84
C ASN A 126 7.80 -10.70 18.60
N ILE A 127 7.67 -11.70 19.46
CA ILE A 127 6.65 -12.75 19.33
C ILE A 127 5.22 -12.19 19.30
N TYR A 128 4.92 -11.16 20.11
CA TYR A 128 3.61 -10.53 20.12
C TYR A 128 3.31 -9.80 18.82
N GLY A 129 4.30 -9.10 18.24
CA GLY A 129 4.13 -8.48 16.93
C GLY A 129 3.93 -9.49 15.81
N ARG A 130 4.55 -10.68 15.88
CA ARG A 130 4.28 -11.77 14.92
C ARG A 130 2.82 -12.22 14.98
N LEU A 131 2.32 -12.51 16.18
CA LEU A 131 0.90 -12.88 16.38
C LEU A 131 -0.04 -11.76 15.92
N LEU A 132 0.24 -10.51 16.30
CA LEU A 132 -0.58 -9.37 15.90
C LEU A 132 -0.54 -9.12 14.40
N SER A 133 0.61 -9.33 13.73
CA SER A 133 0.71 -9.15 12.28
C SER A 133 -0.21 -10.13 11.54
N GLY A 134 -0.26 -11.40 11.97
CA GLY A 134 -1.21 -12.39 11.46
C GLY A 134 -2.68 -12.03 11.74
N LEU A 135 -2.99 -11.55 12.95
CA LEU A 135 -4.36 -11.08 13.25
C LEU A 135 -4.77 -9.89 12.38
N THR A 136 -3.88 -8.91 12.18
CA THR A 136 -4.19 -7.72 11.37
C THR A 136 -4.40 -8.04 9.90
N VAL A 137 -3.74 -9.08 9.39
CA VAL A 137 -3.98 -9.60 8.03
C VAL A 137 -5.39 -10.13 7.90
N LEU A 138 -5.83 -10.99 8.83
CA LEU A 138 -7.18 -11.55 8.80
C LEU A 138 -8.24 -10.47 8.91
N LEU A 139 -8.02 -9.46 9.76
CA LEU A 139 -8.89 -8.30 9.85
C LEU A 139 -8.90 -7.48 8.56
N THR A 140 -7.74 -7.29 7.92
CA THR A 140 -7.64 -6.57 6.64
C THR A 140 -8.45 -7.29 5.58
N GLN A 141 -8.25 -8.61 5.43
CA GLN A 141 -9.00 -9.42 4.48
C GLN A 141 -10.53 -9.31 4.69
N GLN A 142 -10.98 -9.39 5.95
CA GLN A 142 -12.41 -9.24 6.27
C GLN A 142 -12.96 -7.86 5.88
N LEU A 143 -12.15 -6.80 6.00
CA LEU A 143 -12.52 -5.43 5.60
C LEU A 143 -12.57 -5.25 4.09
N PHE A 144 -11.82 -6.04 3.31
CA PHE A 144 -11.90 -6.08 1.85
C PHE A 144 -13.06 -6.94 1.32
N GLY A 145 -13.96 -7.39 2.21
CA GLY A 145 -15.15 -8.17 1.85
C GLY A 145 -14.92 -9.68 1.77
N SER A 146 -13.67 -10.14 1.91
CA SER A 146 -13.30 -11.55 1.84
C SER A 146 -13.45 -12.24 3.21
N SER A 147 -14.50 -13.07 3.34
CA SER A 147 -14.80 -13.81 4.57
C SER A 147 -13.65 -14.73 4.99
N VAL A 148 -13.06 -14.47 6.16
CA VAL A 148 -11.93 -15.26 6.66
C VAL A 148 -12.32 -16.72 6.88
N ILE A 149 -13.54 -16.98 7.34
CA ILE A 149 -14.02 -18.33 7.61
C ILE A 149 -14.15 -19.11 6.30
N ASP A 150 -14.73 -18.49 5.28
CA ASP A 150 -14.95 -19.14 3.98
C ASP A 150 -13.63 -19.39 3.25
N SER A 151 -12.69 -18.44 3.30
CA SER A 151 -11.35 -18.63 2.74
C SER A 151 -10.57 -19.75 3.43
N LEU A 152 -10.72 -19.93 4.75
CA LEU A 152 -10.09 -21.03 5.48
C LEU A 152 -10.71 -22.39 5.14
N GLN A 153 -12.03 -22.44 4.90
CA GLN A 153 -12.72 -23.65 4.46
C GLN A 153 -12.35 -24.03 3.01
N ASN A 154 -12.06 -23.04 2.17
CA ASN A 154 -11.76 -23.21 0.75
C ASN A 154 -10.31 -22.79 0.41
N LEU A 155 -9.34 -23.26 1.21
CA LEU A 155 -7.94 -22.82 1.10
C LEU A 155 -7.31 -23.10 -0.28
N GLN A 156 -7.79 -24.12 -0.99
CA GLN A 156 -7.29 -24.41 -2.35
C GLN A 156 -7.62 -23.27 -3.33
N GLU A 157 -8.78 -22.63 -3.17
CA GLU A 157 -9.24 -21.51 -3.99
C GLU A 157 -8.71 -20.17 -3.47
N ASN A 158 -8.30 -20.10 -2.19
CA ASN A 158 -7.84 -18.89 -1.49
C ASN A 158 -6.39 -19.04 -0.99
N TRP A 159 -5.55 -19.75 -1.74
CA TRP A 159 -4.21 -20.14 -1.32
C TRP A 159 -3.30 -18.93 -1.07
N GLU A 160 -3.56 -17.83 -1.78
CA GLU A 160 -2.86 -16.56 -1.68
C GLU A 160 -3.00 -15.92 -0.29
N MET A 161 -4.02 -16.30 0.49
CA MET A 161 -4.15 -15.93 1.90
C MET A 161 -2.86 -16.25 2.68
N LEU A 162 -2.18 -17.36 2.34
CA LEU A 162 -0.95 -17.77 3.02
C LEU A 162 0.20 -16.77 2.83
N LEU A 163 0.19 -16.02 1.72
CA LEU A 163 1.24 -15.04 1.42
C LEU A 163 1.25 -13.89 2.43
N TYR A 164 0.10 -13.52 2.96
CA TYR A 164 -0.01 -12.48 3.97
C TYR A 164 0.74 -12.81 5.27
N PHE A 165 0.92 -14.09 5.59
CA PHE A 165 1.60 -14.54 6.82
C PHE A 165 3.12 -14.59 6.67
N ILE A 166 3.66 -14.48 5.45
CA ILE A 166 5.11 -14.54 5.18
C ILE A 166 5.91 -13.56 6.06
N PRO A 167 5.51 -12.29 6.25
CA PRO A 167 6.26 -11.37 7.11
C PRO A 167 6.43 -11.88 8.54
N ALA A 168 5.41 -12.55 9.09
CA ALA A 168 5.44 -13.09 10.45
C ALA A 168 6.40 -14.27 10.61
N LEU A 169 6.86 -14.87 9.51
CA LEU A 169 7.79 -16.00 9.47
C LEU A 169 9.25 -15.57 9.27
N ILE A 170 9.51 -14.30 8.98
CA ILE A 170 10.88 -13.80 8.74
C ILE A 170 11.75 -14.03 9.99
N PRO A 171 12.85 -14.78 9.92
CA PRO A 171 13.72 -15.01 11.06
C PRO A 171 14.48 -13.73 11.44
N ASN A 172 14.90 -13.63 12.70
CA ASN A 172 15.78 -12.55 13.18
C ASN A 172 15.29 -11.13 12.85
N LEU A 173 14.04 -10.81 13.21
CA LEU A 173 13.51 -9.46 13.03
C LEU A 173 14.34 -8.46 13.83
N GLU A 174 14.92 -7.49 13.14
CA GLU A 174 15.72 -6.47 13.78
C GLU A 174 14.89 -5.21 14.06
N GLY A 175 14.99 -4.72 15.29
CA GLY A 175 14.46 -3.41 15.66
C GLY A 175 15.35 -2.27 15.19
N GLY A 176 15.15 -1.09 15.79
CA GLY A 176 16.01 0.08 15.54
C GLY A 176 15.35 1.19 14.72
N THR A 177 14.04 1.10 14.51
CA THR A 177 13.25 2.17 13.89
C THR A 177 12.08 2.54 14.80
N LYS A 178 11.87 3.84 15.04
CA LYS A 178 10.68 4.37 15.72
C LYS A 178 9.95 5.35 14.81
N ARG A 179 8.63 5.22 14.74
CA ARG A 179 7.71 6.14 14.05
C ARG A 179 6.70 6.70 15.04
N LYS A 180 6.30 7.96 14.84
CA LYS A 180 5.20 8.60 15.60
C LYS A 180 3.91 8.42 14.81
N TYR A 181 3.01 7.59 15.34
CA TYR A 181 1.76 7.23 14.67
C TYR A 181 0.76 8.38 14.65
N THR A 182 0.53 9.03 15.79
CA THR A 182 -0.44 10.13 15.89
C THR A 182 0.10 11.45 15.34
N PRO A 183 -0.68 12.21 14.54
CA PRO A 183 -2.02 11.87 14.06
C PRO A 183 -2.01 11.12 12.71
N TRP A 184 -0.92 11.24 11.97
CA TRP A 184 -0.87 10.97 10.53
C TRP A 184 -1.15 9.52 10.13
N PHE A 185 -0.70 8.53 10.92
CA PHE A 185 -1.03 7.14 10.64
C PHE A 185 -2.54 6.91 10.73
N PHE A 186 -3.17 7.37 11.80
CA PHE A 186 -4.60 7.15 12.04
C PHE A 186 -5.49 7.93 11.08
N ILE A 187 -5.13 9.18 10.74
CA ILE A 187 -5.82 9.94 9.69
C ILE A 187 -5.71 9.19 8.36
N GLY A 188 -4.52 8.67 8.03
CA GLY A 188 -4.31 7.93 6.80
C GLY A 188 -5.14 6.66 6.72
N VAL A 189 -5.13 5.84 7.78
CA VAL A 189 -5.93 4.61 7.89
C VAL A 189 -7.42 4.91 7.81
N ALA A 190 -7.90 5.90 8.58
CA ALA A 190 -9.31 6.29 8.54
C ALA A 190 -9.74 6.81 7.17
N SER A 191 -8.87 7.58 6.50
CA SER A 191 -9.15 8.05 5.13
C SER A 191 -9.19 6.88 4.16
N PHE A 192 -8.25 5.94 4.23
CA PHE A 192 -8.19 4.79 3.32
C PHE A 192 -9.38 3.84 3.48
N PHE A 193 -9.71 3.41 4.70
CA PHE A 193 -10.86 2.54 4.93
C PHE A 193 -12.19 3.27 4.79
N GLY A 194 -12.24 4.57 5.11
CA GLY A 194 -13.41 5.40 4.80
C GLY A 194 -13.64 5.51 3.30
N ALA A 195 -12.56 5.56 2.52
CA ALA A 195 -12.65 5.45 1.08
C ALA A 195 -13.26 4.08 0.73
N LEU A 196 -12.77 2.97 1.31
CA LEU A 196 -13.18 1.61 0.89
C LEU A 196 -14.69 1.42 1.02
N ILE A 197 -15.23 1.91 2.14
CA ILE A 197 -16.67 1.93 2.41
C ILE A 197 -17.43 2.77 1.37
N ILE A 198 -16.93 3.96 1.01
CA ILE A 198 -17.58 4.84 0.03
C ILE A 198 -17.56 4.22 -1.37
N TRP A 199 -16.47 3.54 -1.75
CA TRP A 199 -16.34 2.91 -3.06
C TRP A 199 -17.47 1.91 -3.32
N GLU A 200 -17.84 1.09 -2.33
CA GLU A 200 -18.95 0.13 -2.44
C GLU A 200 -20.33 0.78 -2.61
N THR A 201 -20.47 2.07 -2.27
CA THR A 201 -21.76 2.78 -2.39
C THR A 201 -22.01 3.40 -3.77
N GLY A 202 -20.95 3.57 -4.56
CA GLY A 202 -20.96 4.20 -5.88
C GLY A 202 -21.12 3.22 -7.05
N VAL A 203 -21.59 2.00 -6.78
CA VAL A 203 -21.75 0.93 -7.79
C VAL A 203 -23.17 0.91 -8.35
N PRO A 204 -23.41 0.35 -9.56
CA PRO A 204 -24.75 0.18 -10.10
C PRO A 204 -25.69 -0.51 -9.11
N ASP A 205 -26.97 -0.14 -9.15
CA ASP A 205 -28.05 -0.70 -8.33
C ASP A 205 -27.95 -0.47 -6.80
N HIS A 206 -26.94 0.25 -6.32
CA HIS A 206 -26.86 0.66 -4.91
C HIS A 206 -27.80 1.85 -4.62
N PRO A 207 -28.56 1.89 -3.50
CA PRO A 207 -29.54 2.96 -3.21
C PRO A 207 -28.97 4.38 -3.12
N TRP A 208 -27.65 4.51 -2.95
CA TRP A 208 -26.94 5.80 -2.90
C TRP A 208 -26.19 6.15 -4.19
N CYS A 209 -26.33 5.33 -5.22
CA CYS A 209 -25.75 5.59 -6.54
C CYS A 209 -26.69 6.50 -7.34
N GLU A 210 -26.38 7.79 -7.38
CA GLU A 210 -27.10 8.79 -8.18
C GLU A 210 -26.16 9.35 -9.28
N PRO A 211 -26.22 8.82 -10.52
CA PRO A 211 -25.26 9.13 -11.57
C PRO A 211 -25.32 10.58 -12.06
N ASP A 212 -26.47 11.25 -11.89
CA ASP A 212 -26.66 12.64 -12.30
C ASP A 212 -26.31 13.65 -11.18
N SER A 213 -25.85 13.18 -10.03
CA SER A 213 -25.45 14.05 -8.92
C SER A 213 -24.12 14.79 -9.20
N TRP A 214 -24.02 16.02 -8.71
CA TRP A 214 -22.79 16.82 -8.78
C TRP A 214 -21.64 16.25 -7.93
N LEU A 215 -21.97 15.44 -6.92
CA LEU A 215 -21.01 14.83 -6.01
C LEU A 215 -21.12 13.30 -6.10
N GLN A 216 -20.25 12.71 -6.91
CA GLN A 216 -20.17 11.27 -7.07
C GLN A 216 -19.39 10.62 -5.90
N ALA A 217 -19.86 9.49 -5.39
CA ALA A 217 -19.16 8.71 -4.37
C ALA A 217 -17.71 8.39 -4.79
N HIS A 218 -17.51 8.06 -6.07
CA HIS A 218 -16.19 7.79 -6.63
C HIS A 218 -15.24 9.00 -6.62
N MET A 219 -15.76 10.23 -6.69
CA MET A 219 -14.95 11.44 -6.52
C MET A 219 -14.48 11.58 -5.06
N VAL A 220 -15.36 11.30 -4.09
CA VAL A 220 -15.02 11.32 -2.67
C VAL A 220 -13.99 10.25 -2.34
N TRP A 221 -14.10 9.06 -2.93
CA TRP A 221 -13.08 8.00 -2.88
C TRP A 221 -11.69 8.54 -3.25
N HIS A 222 -11.56 9.21 -4.40
CA HIS A 222 -10.28 9.78 -4.85
C HIS A 222 -9.71 10.82 -3.87
N LEU A 223 -10.56 11.69 -3.31
CA LEU A 223 -10.14 12.69 -2.33
C LEU A 223 -9.65 12.05 -1.02
N LEU A 224 -10.33 11.01 -0.55
CA LEU A 224 -9.91 10.26 0.64
C LEU A 224 -8.60 9.49 0.40
N CYS A 225 -8.42 8.88 -0.78
CA CYS A 225 -7.17 8.25 -1.17
C CYS A 225 -6.00 9.25 -1.25
N ALA A 226 -6.25 10.47 -1.74
CA ALA A 226 -5.25 11.54 -1.73
C ALA A 226 -4.91 11.98 -0.29
N ALA A 227 -5.91 12.13 0.58
CA ALA A 227 -5.72 12.44 2.00
C ALA A 227 -4.93 11.33 2.72
N ALA A 228 -5.23 10.07 2.43
CA ALA A 228 -4.50 8.91 2.95
C ALA A 228 -3.03 8.95 2.52
N THR A 229 -2.78 9.14 1.23
CA THR A 229 -1.43 9.22 0.65
C THR A 229 -0.60 10.35 1.26
N LEU A 230 -1.18 11.55 1.42
CA LEU A 230 -0.51 12.67 2.08
C LEU A 230 -0.26 12.42 3.58
N SER A 231 -1.19 11.73 4.25
CA SER A 231 -1.05 11.37 5.65
C SER A 231 0.07 10.36 5.84
N PHE A 232 0.18 9.33 5.01
CA PHE A 232 1.28 8.37 5.08
C PHE A 232 2.63 9.01 4.76
N PHE A 233 2.71 9.95 3.83
CA PHE A 233 3.91 10.77 3.63
C PHE A 233 4.36 11.45 4.91
N ASN A 234 3.45 12.11 5.63
CA ASN A 234 3.78 12.77 6.88
C ASN A 234 4.11 11.78 8.01
N PHE A 235 3.45 10.62 8.05
CA PHE A 235 3.75 9.54 8.98
C PHE A 235 5.19 9.02 8.82
N PHE A 236 5.60 8.64 7.60
CA PHE A 236 6.95 8.11 7.37
C PHE A 236 8.05 9.16 7.59
N ARG A 237 7.74 10.46 7.49
CA ARG A 237 8.67 11.55 7.87
C ARG A 237 8.96 11.62 9.37
N THR A 238 8.15 10.97 10.20
CA THR A 238 8.40 10.88 11.65
C THR A 238 9.40 9.79 12.04
N GLU A 239 9.84 9.00 11.06
CA GLU A 239 10.77 7.90 11.29
C GLU A 239 12.12 8.39 11.84
N LYS A 240 12.59 7.71 12.89
CA LYS A 240 13.92 7.91 13.47
C LYS A 240 14.60 6.56 13.67
N SER A 241 15.87 6.49 13.30
CA SER A 241 16.74 5.37 13.67
C SER A 241 17.09 5.44 15.16
N ILE A 242 17.04 4.31 15.83
CA ILE A 242 17.55 4.14 17.19
C ILE A 242 18.85 3.36 17.08
N LYS A 243 19.93 3.86 17.69
CA LYS A 243 21.11 3.05 17.93
C LYS A 243 20.71 1.97 18.93
N VAL A 244 20.66 0.72 18.46
CA VAL A 244 20.59 -0.47 19.31
C VAL A 244 21.99 -0.79 19.77
#